data_AF-A0A316NTL6-F1
#
_entry.id   AF-A0A316NTL6-F1
#
_cell.length_a   1.000
_cell.length_b   1.000
_cell.length_c   1.000
_cell.angle_alpha   90.00
_cell.angle_beta   90.00
_cell.angle_gamma   90.00
#
_symmetry.space_group_name_H-M   'P 1'
#
loop_
_entity.id
_entity.type
_entity.pdbx_description
1 polymer ?
#
loop_
_entity_poly.entity_id
_entity_poly.type
_entity_poly.pdbx_seq_one_letter_code
_entity_poly.pdbx_strand_id
1 'polypeptide(L)'
;MEKDIAQMRAELMDFYFKNVKPNLESLNKQRKESLRTYLVTVMILLGFILAPFGIGFLFIIAGVMVIVILKNAQTSTCAGGITGEEAFKKKYMQEFLKIFGGEMLWSKENIQMAAEDLKVYRKLNIMNPYDILTFDDMIYGKYKGVNFNILECDTSFYSAQNFINQFIPNLCPLAVFVPIILIFGYGIMRLLAVLEKQHAIWVNLGLFVVFFVLLIIGLIKQFRRVPFRGVFVEFDMNKNFEGHTFLFENAQTNHSIKFNHSKFQEVKLEDSEFCKKYKIYSDNQVEARYVLTTAFIERFKNMRTAFKAKYIRAAFKDGKITIALHAGRDLFAMANLSKDSDSNTFSELFDEILSILELIEALKLNQRIGL
;
A
#
# COMPACT_ATOMS: atom_id res chain seq x y z
N MET A 1 -18.70 29.68 -3.23
CA MET A 1 -18.03 30.07 -4.48
C MET A 1 -16.96 29.03 -4.71
N GLU A 2 -16.93 28.39 -5.87
CA GLU A 2 -15.92 27.37 -6.18
C GLU A 2 -14.54 28.05 -6.31
N LYS A 3 -13.53 27.56 -5.59
CA LYS A 3 -12.19 28.15 -5.64
C LYS A 3 -11.51 27.75 -6.95
N ASP A 4 -10.93 28.72 -7.65
CA ASP A 4 -10.08 28.41 -8.79
C ASP A 4 -8.70 27.85 -8.31
N ILE A 5 -7.97 27.24 -9.23
CA ILE A 5 -6.66 26.62 -8.93
C ILE A 5 -5.64 27.67 -8.46
N ALA A 6 -5.69 28.90 -8.99
CA ALA A 6 -4.75 29.95 -8.60
C ALA A 6 -4.98 30.41 -7.15
N GLN A 7 -6.24 30.54 -6.75
CA GLN A 7 -6.65 30.82 -5.38
C GLN A 7 -6.20 29.70 -4.44
N MET A 8 -6.43 28.44 -4.81
CA MET A 8 -5.98 27.29 -4.01
C MET A 8 -4.45 27.27 -3.85
N ARG A 9 -3.69 27.59 -4.91
CA ARG A 9 -2.23 27.69 -4.82
C ARG A 9 -1.77 28.87 -3.95
N ALA A 10 -2.47 29.99 -3.97
CA ALA A 10 -2.16 31.13 -3.08
C ALA A 10 -2.40 30.75 -1.60
N GLU A 11 -3.52 30.10 -1.30
CA GLU A 11 -3.83 29.61 0.04
C GLU A 11 -2.85 28.54 0.52
N LEU A 12 -2.39 27.65 -0.37
CA LEU A 12 -1.31 26.71 -0.08
C LEU A 12 -0.03 27.41 0.37
N MET A 13 0.36 28.48 -0.31
CA MET A 13 1.55 29.24 0.05
C MET A 13 1.37 29.95 1.39
N ASP A 14 0.21 30.57 1.64
CA ASP A 14 -0.09 31.17 2.95
C ASP A 14 0.00 30.14 4.07
N PHE A 15 -0.67 28.99 3.91
CA PHE A 15 -0.61 27.88 4.84
C PHE A 15 0.83 27.42 5.11
N TYR A 16 1.63 27.25 4.05
CA TYR A 16 3.01 26.80 4.20
C TYR A 16 3.85 27.81 4.99
N PHE A 17 3.84 29.09 4.60
CA PHE A 17 4.70 30.11 5.22
C PHE A 17 4.27 30.46 6.65
N LYS A 18 2.97 30.43 6.93
CA LYS A 18 2.41 30.83 8.22
C LYS A 18 2.41 29.68 9.24
N ASN A 19 2.07 28.47 8.82
CA ASN A 19 1.80 27.36 9.75
C ASN A 19 2.93 26.31 9.75
N VAL A 20 3.47 25.98 8.57
CA VAL A 20 4.43 24.89 8.40
C VAL A 20 5.87 25.36 8.62
N LYS A 21 6.33 26.35 7.86
CA LYS A 21 7.73 26.81 7.84
C LYS A 21 8.29 27.14 9.24
N PRO A 22 7.57 27.82 10.14
CA PRO A 22 8.10 28.15 11.48
C PRO A 22 8.34 26.91 12.36
N ASN A 23 7.61 25.82 12.12
CA ASN A 23 7.69 24.59 12.91
C ASN A 23 8.60 23.52 12.26
N LEU A 24 9.03 23.75 11.03
CA LEU A 24 9.72 22.77 10.20
C LEU A 24 11.07 22.31 10.79
N GLU A 25 11.81 23.23 11.41
CA GLU A 25 13.14 22.94 11.97
C GLU A 25 13.08 22.01 13.18
N SER A 26 12.14 22.25 14.10
CA SER A 26 11.94 21.39 15.27
C SER A 26 11.44 20.00 14.87
N LEU A 27 10.62 19.92 13.82
CA LEU A 27 10.11 18.67 13.28
C LEU A 27 11.18 17.87 12.54
N ASN A 28 12.01 18.52 11.72
CA ASN A 28 13.14 17.86 11.06
C ASN A 28 14.15 17.33 12.09
N LYS A 29 14.33 18.01 13.23
CA LYS A 29 15.14 17.51 14.35
C LYS A 29 14.54 16.23 14.97
N GLN A 30 13.26 16.23 15.33
CA GLN A 30 12.57 15.04 15.87
C GLN A 30 12.64 13.83 14.92
N ARG A 31 12.53 14.07 13.62
CA ARG A 31 12.67 13.05 12.57
C ARG A 31 14.07 12.44 12.52
N LYS A 32 15.12 13.25 12.53
CA LYS A 32 16.52 12.77 12.53
C LYS A 32 16.83 11.92 13.76
N GLU A 33 16.28 12.28 14.93
CA GLU A 33 16.41 11.48 16.16
C GLU A 33 15.70 10.12 16.05
N SER A 34 14.51 10.08 15.44
CA SER A 34 13.76 8.84 15.21
C SER A 34 14.49 7.88 14.25
N LEU A 35 15.04 8.40 13.14
CA LEU A 35 15.83 7.61 12.18
C LEU A 35 17.08 7.03 12.83
N ARG A 36 17.78 7.83 13.65
CA ARG A 36 18.97 7.37 14.39
C ARG A 36 18.63 6.24 15.36
N THR A 37 17.50 6.35 16.06
CA THR A 37 17.02 5.31 16.97
C THR A 37 16.73 4.01 16.23
N TYR A 38 16.02 4.08 15.09
CA TYR A 38 15.72 2.91 14.26
C TYR A 38 16.98 2.20 13.76
N LEU A 39 17.97 2.95 13.24
CA LEU A 39 19.24 2.38 12.77
C LEU A 39 19.98 1.64 13.88
N VAL A 40 19.95 2.17 15.11
CA VAL A 40 20.56 1.52 16.27
C VAL A 40 19.82 0.22 16.62
N THR A 41 18.48 0.22 16.60
CA THR A 41 17.69 -1.00 16.82
C THR A 41 17.99 -2.07 15.77
N VAL A 42 18.09 -1.70 14.49
CA VAL A 42 18.44 -2.61 13.40
C VAL A 42 19.84 -3.20 13.59
N MET A 43 20.83 -2.38 13.98
CA MET A 43 22.19 -2.83 14.28
C MET A 43 22.24 -3.86 15.42
N ILE A 44 21.41 -3.67 16.46
CA ILE A 44 21.30 -4.61 17.58
C ILE A 44 20.67 -5.93 17.12
N LEU A 45 19.59 -5.88 16.34
CA LEU A 45 18.93 -7.07 15.79
C LEU A 45 19.86 -7.87 14.88
N LEU A 46 20.63 -7.19 14.01
CA LEU A 46 21.69 -7.79 13.20
C LEU A 46 22.76 -8.45 14.07
N GLY A 47 23.15 -7.83 15.19
CA GLY A 47 24.08 -8.42 16.15
C GLY A 47 23.58 -9.73 16.75
N PHE A 48 22.29 -9.83 17.08
CA PHE A 48 21.69 -11.09 17.56
C PHE A 48 21.66 -12.17 16.47
N ILE A 49 21.38 -11.80 15.21
CA ILE A 49 21.39 -12.74 14.08
C ILE A 49 22.82 -13.27 13.80
N LEU A 50 23.83 -12.41 13.97
CA LEU A 50 25.24 -12.75 13.70
C LEU A 50 25.97 -13.36 14.90
N ALA A 51 25.36 -13.40 16.08
CA ALA A 51 25.94 -13.97 17.30
C ALA A 51 26.40 -15.44 17.18
N PRO A 52 25.67 -16.33 16.49
CA PRO A 52 26.10 -17.72 16.29
C PRO A 52 27.38 -17.87 15.45
N PHE A 53 27.78 -16.82 14.71
CA PHE A 53 28.95 -16.83 13.83
C PHE A 53 30.21 -16.23 14.49
N GLY A 54 30.17 -15.95 15.79
CA GLY A 54 31.33 -15.44 16.55
C GLY A 54 31.62 -13.94 16.39
N ILE A 55 30.87 -13.22 15.53
CA ILE A 55 31.07 -11.78 15.26
C ILE A 55 29.96 -10.93 15.92
N GLY A 56 28.80 -11.50 16.25
CA GLY A 56 27.64 -10.75 16.74
C GLY A 56 27.83 -10.03 18.08
N PHE A 57 28.76 -10.47 18.92
CA PHE A 57 29.04 -9.81 20.21
C PHE A 57 29.54 -8.37 20.04
N LEU A 58 30.32 -8.09 18.98
CA LEU A 58 30.81 -6.74 18.67
C LEU A 58 29.68 -5.79 18.25
N PHE A 59 28.70 -6.29 17.50
CA PHE A 59 27.52 -5.52 17.08
C PHE A 59 26.58 -5.22 18.25
N ILE A 60 26.42 -6.17 19.18
CA ILE A 60 25.65 -5.97 20.42
C ILE A 60 26.31 -4.90 21.29
N ILE A 61 27.64 -4.99 21.51
CA ILE A 61 28.39 -3.98 22.27
C ILE A 61 28.30 -2.61 21.60
N ALA A 62 28.51 -2.52 20.28
CA ALA A 62 28.42 -1.27 19.54
C ALA A 62 27.01 -0.66 19.65
N GLY A 63 25.95 -1.47 19.50
CA GLY A 63 24.56 -1.04 19.66
C GLY A 63 24.25 -0.52 21.07
N VAL A 64 24.70 -1.22 22.11
CA VAL A 64 24.53 -0.80 23.51
C VAL A 64 25.33 0.47 23.82
N MET A 65 26.57 0.60 23.32
CA MET A 65 27.36 1.83 23.49
C MET A 65 26.68 3.03 22.86
N VAL A 66 26.08 2.86 21.66
CA VAL A 66 25.34 3.94 21.01
C VAL A 66 24.08 4.31 21.81
N ILE A 67 23.35 3.35 22.39
CA ILE A 67 22.21 3.63 23.28
C ILE A 67 22.65 4.45 24.51
N VAL A 68 23.78 4.10 25.12
CA VAL A 68 24.32 4.81 26.30
C VAL A 68 24.74 6.24 25.95
N ILE A 69 25.42 6.43 24.81
CA ILE A 69 25.79 7.76 24.30
C ILE A 69 24.52 8.58 23.99
N LEU A 70 23.49 7.96 23.44
CA LEU A 70 22.21 8.58 23.12
C LEU A 70 21.43 8.99 24.38
N LYS A 71 21.44 8.20 25.46
CA LYS A 71 20.79 8.58 26.72
C LYS A 71 21.48 9.74 27.45
N ASN A 72 22.80 9.90 27.27
CA ASN A 72 23.57 10.98 27.89
C ASN A 72 23.48 12.30 27.13
N ALA A 73 23.10 12.29 25.85
CA ALA A 73 22.77 13.47 25.08
C ALA A 73 21.25 13.68 25.12
N GLN A 74 20.75 14.45 26.08
CA GLN A 74 19.33 14.80 26.27
C GLN A 74 18.42 14.63 25.04
N THR A 75 17.56 13.61 25.01
CA THR A 75 16.14 13.70 24.64
C THR A 75 15.40 12.42 25.06
N SER A 76 14.13 12.63 25.43
CA SER A 76 13.21 11.69 26.06
C SER A 76 13.15 10.31 25.42
N THR A 77 12.97 9.28 26.26
CA THR A 77 12.54 7.96 25.84
C THR A 77 11.26 8.05 25.03
N CYS A 78 11.34 7.91 23.70
CA CYS A 78 10.18 7.60 22.89
C CYS A 78 9.85 6.12 23.05
N ALA A 79 9.24 5.77 24.20
CA ALA A 79 8.43 4.57 24.28
C ALA A 79 7.27 4.73 23.28
N GLY A 80 7.26 3.94 22.20
CA GLY A 80 6.08 3.69 21.35
C GLY A 80 5.37 4.91 20.73
N GLY A 81 6.09 6.01 20.44
CA GLY A 81 5.47 7.26 19.94
C GLY A 81 5.60 7.44 18.42
N ILE A 82 4.45 7.52 17.75
CA ILE A 82 4.13 8.22 16.49
C ILE A 82 5.37 8.66 15.68
N THR A 83 5.57 8.08 14.50
CA THR A 83 6.62 8.55 13.56
C THR A 83 6.46 10.06 13.32
N GLY A 84 7.56 10.81 13.21
CA GLY A 84 7.47 12.28 13.08
C GLY A 84 6.57 12.78 11.93
N GLU A 85 6.39 11.98 10.89
CA GLU A 85 5.42 12.23 9.81
C GLU A 85 3.96 12.08 10.26
N GLU A 86 3.61 11.07 11.04
CA GLU A 86 2.22 10.90 11.51
C GLU A 86 1.81 12.03 12.46
N ALA A 87 2.73 12.46 13.35
CA ALA A 87 2.49 13.63 14.20
C ALA A 87 2.27 14.89 13.35
N PHE A 88 3.00 14.99 12.23
CA PHE A 88 2.85 16.09 11.28
C PHE A 88 1.48 16.05 10.60
N LYS A 89 1.06 14.88 10.05
CA LYS A 89 -0.25 14.70 9.43
C LYS A 89 -1.38 15.01 10.42
N LYS A 90 -1.31 14.49 11.65
CA LYS A 90 -2.27 14.79 12.73
C LYS A 90 -2.42 16.28 13.02
N LYS A 91 -1.32 17.04 12.98
CA LYS A 91 -1.33 18.48 13.26
C LYS A 91 -1.83 19.32 12.09
N TYR A 92 -1.46 18.96 10.85
CA TYR A 92 -1.56 19.87 9.71
C TYR A 92 -2.50 19.40 8.59
N MET A 93 -2.77 18.10 8.46
CA MET A 93 -3.53 17.57 7.32
C MET A 93 -4.96 18.12 7.25
N GLN A 94 -5.65 18.22 8.38
CA GLN A 94 -7.03 18.76 8.37
C GLN A 94 -7.10 20.23 7.94
N GLU A 95 -6.11 21.04 8.30
CA GLU A 95 -6.06 22.44 7.87
C GLU A 95 -5.64 22.55 6.41
N PHE A 96 -4.68 21.74 5.98
CA PHE A 96 -4.26 21.62 4.58
C PHE A 96 -5.45 21.25 3.66
N LEU A 97 -6.28 20.28 4.05
CA LEU A 97 -7.43 19.85 3.24
C LEU A 97 -8.49 20.95 3.05
N LYS A 98 -8.56 21.97 3.94
CA LYS A 98 -9.48 23.10 3.77
C LYS A 98 -9.15 23.98 2.55
N ILE A 99 -7.91 23.91 2.05
CA ILE A 99 -7.46 24.68 0.88
C ILE A 99 -8.37 24.40 -0.32
N PHE A 100 -8.76 23.13 -0.52
CA PHE A 100 -9.56 22.74 -1.69
C PHE A 100 -11.05 23.10 -1.59
N GLY A 101 -11.53 23.63 -0.46
CA GLY A 101 -12.90 24.13 -0.33
C GLY A 101 -14.01 23.06 -0.26
N GLY A 102 -13.66 21.77 -0.16
CA GLY A 102 -14.60 20.66 0.08
C GLY A 102 -14.72 20.28 1.55
N GLU A 103 -15.76 19.50 1.88
CA GLU A 103 -15.94 18.89 3.21
C GLU A 103 -15.06 17.63 3.28
N MET A 104 -13.75 17.82 3.40
CA MET A 104 -12.77 16.74 3.38
C MET A 104 -12.12 16.55 4.74
N LEU A 105 -11.95 15.29 5.12
CA LEU A 105 -11.33 14.89 6.37
C LEU A 105 -10.24 13.86 6.09
N TRP A 106 -9.15 13.95 6.84
CA TRP A 106 -8.15 12.91 6.92
C TRP A 106 -8.32 12.08 8.19
N SER A 107 -8.06 10.78 8.08
CA SER A 107 -7.97 9.87 9.22
C SER A 107 -6.90 8.83 8.95
N LYS A 108 -6.30 8.34 10.04
CA LYS A 108 -5.44 7.15 10.08
C LYS A 108 -6.03 6.04 10.96
N GLU A 109 -6.79 6.42 11.99
CA GLU A 109 -7.33 5.51 13.01
C GLU A 109 -8.48 4.65 12.49
N ASN A 110 -9.16 5.06 11.41
CA ASN A 110 -10.22 4.28 10.76
C ASN A 110 -9.70 3.23 9.76
N ILE A 111 -8.37 3.03 9.69
CA ILE A 111 -7.71 2.23 8.64
C ILE A 111 -7.22 0.87 9.15
N GLN A 112 -7.42 0.57 10.43
CA GLN A 112 -7.75 -0.82 10.79
C GLN A 112 -9.13 -1.16 10.24
N MET A 113 -9.26 -1.10 8.90
CA MET A 113 -10.30 -1.74 8.14
C MET A 113 -10.46 -3.13 8.72
N ALA A 114 -11.68 -3.46 9.13
CA ALA A 114 -11.95 -4.80 9.60
C ALA A 114 -11.54 -5.78 8.50
N ALA A 115 -11.21 -7.02 8.86
CA ALA A 115 -10.96 -8.08 7.87
C ALA A 115 -12.13 -8.22 6.84
N GLU A 116 -13.29 -7.66 7.16
CA GLU A 116 -14.47 -7.55 6.30
C GLU A 116 -14.33 -6.51 5.17
N ASP A 117 -13.75 -5.34 5.42
CA ASP A 117 -13.58 -4.31 4.39
C ASP A 117 -12.51 -4.75 3.36
N LEU A 118 -11.49 -5.48 3.81
CA LEU A 118 -10.51 -6.14 2.93
C LEU A 118 -11.17 -7.17 1.99
N LYS A 119 -12.24 -7.84 2.44
CA LYS A 119 -13.01 -8.76 1.57
C LYS A 119 -13.78 -7.98 0.50
N VAL A 120 -14.18 -6.73 0.74
CA VAL A 120 -14.86 -5.89 -0.25
C VAL A 120 -13.93 -5.64 -1.44
N TYR A 121 -12.73 -5.10 -1.22
CA TYR A 121 -11.78 -4.81 -2.30
C TYR A 121 -11.34 -6.06 -3.08
N ARG A 122 -11.19 -7.20 -2.39
CA ARG A 122 -10.89 -8.48 -3.07
C ARG A 122 -12.03 -8.95 -3.97
N LYS A 123 -13.28 -8.71 -3.58
CA LYS A 123 -14.47 -9.07 -4.37
C LYS A 123 -14.67 -8.19 -5.60
N LEU A 124 -13.96 -7.07 -5.73
CA LEU A 124 -14.06 -6.18 -6.90
C LEU A 124 -13.35 -6.71 -8.14
N ASN A 125 -12.55 -7.78 -8.04
CA ASN A 125 -11.77 -8.36 -9.14
C ASN A 125 -10.78 -7.38 -9.80
N ILE A 126 -10.25 -6.43 -9.03
CA ILE A 126 -9.21 -5.49 -9.49
C ILE A 126 -7.88 -5.69 -8.76
N MET A 127 -7.90 -6.35 -7.59
CA MET A 127 -6.72 -6.45 -6.69
C MET A 127 -6.53 -7.83 -6.05
N ASN A 128 -7.30 -8.83 -6.48
CA ASN A 128 -7.21 -10.18 -5.94
C ASN A 128 -5.87 -10.95 -6.13
N PRO A 129 -4.89 -10.55 -6.96
CA PRO A 129 -3.57 -11.18 -6.95
C PRO A 129 -2.72 -10.76 -5.74
N TYR A 130 -3.14 -9.72 -5.02
CA TYR A 130 -2.45 -9.22 -3.83
C TYR A 130 -3.04 -9.86 -2.58
N ASP A 131 -2.24 -10.70 -1.94
CA ASP A 131 -2.63 -11.41 -0.72
C ASP A 131 -2.71 -10.47 0.49
N ILE A 132 -2.09 -9.29 0.41
CA ILE A 132 -2.06 -8.27 1.45
C ILE A 132 -2.48 -6.95 0.83
N LEU A 133 -3.28 -6.18 1.56
CA LEU A 133 -3.52 -4.78 1.31
C LEU A 133 -3.34 -4.09 2.66
N THR A 134 -2.32 -3.26 2.80
CA THR A 134 -2.23 -2.32 3.93
C THR A 134 -2.66 -0.96 3.47
N PHE A 135 -3.43 -0.31 4.30
CA PHE A 135 -3.86 1.05 4.11
C PHE A 135 -3.23 1.90 5.22
N ASP A 136 -2.78 3.12 4.91
CA ASP A 136 -2.13 4.02 5.89
C ASP A 136 -2.83 5.38 6.00
N ASP A 137 -3.21 5.99 4.88
CA ASP A 137 -3.94 7.25 4.86
C ASP A 137 -5.32 7.10 4.22
N MET A 138 -6.31 7.78 4.83
CA MET A 138 -7.65 7.91 4.29
C MET A 138 -8.02 9.39 4.21
N ILE A 139 -8.38 9.84 3.01
CA ILE A 139 -8.98 11.15 2.78
C ILE A 139 -10.39 10.91 2.26
N TYR A 140 -11.40 11.39 2.97
CA TYR A 140 -12.79 11.16 2.61
C TYR A 140 -13.60 12.42 2.80
N GLY A 141 -14.75 12.47 2.13
CA GLY A 141 -15.62 13.62 2.24
C GLY A 141 -16.46 13.87 1.01
N LYS A 142 -16.80 15.13 0.81
CA LYS A 142 -17.63 15.58 -0.30
C LYS A 142 -16.95 16.72 -1.05
N TYR A 143 -16.82 16.54 -2.37
CA TYR A 143 -16.28 17.55 -3.28
C TYR A 143 -17.20 17.71 -4.49
N LYS A 144 -17.58 18.95 -4.80
CA LYS A 144 -18.52 19.28 -5.90
C LYS A 144 -19.80 18.44 -5.91
N GLY A 145 -20.33 18.11 -4.74
CA GLY A 145 -21.56 17.33 -4.60
C GLY A 145 -21.39 15.81 -4.61
N VAL A 146 -20.18 15.30 -4.85
CA VAL A 146 -19.87 13.86 -4.94
C VAL A 146 -19.15 13.42 -3.67
N ASN A 147 -19.67 12.36 -3.04
CA ASN A 147 -18.98 11.72 -1.93
C ASN A 147 -17.84 10.86 -2.48
N PHE A 148 -16.70 10.90 -1.78
CA PHE A 148 -15.53 10.14 -2.19
C PHE A 148 -14.73 9.65 -1.00
N ASN A 149 -14.00 8.55 -1.22
CA ASN A 149 -12.98 8.04 -0.33
C ASN A 149 -11.69 7.80 -1.11
N ILE A 150 -10.57 8.25 -0.56
CA ILE A 150 -9.22 7.99 -1.08
C ILE A 150 -8.51 7.21 0.00
N LEU A 151 -7.98 6.04 -0.37
CA LEU A 151 -7.26 5.16 0.53
C LEU A 151 -5.88 4.91 -0.06
N GLU A 152 -4.83 5.38 0.60
CA GLU A 152 -3.46 5.00 0.25
C GLU A 152 -3.25 3.53 0.59
N CYS A 153 -2.74 2.76 -0.37
CA CYS A 153 -2.48 1.35 -0.20
C CYS A 153 -1.08 0.94 -0.64
N ASP A 154 -0.42 0.18 0.25
CA ASP A 154 0.83 -0.52 -0.01
C ASP A 154 0.61 -2.04 0.15
N THR A 155 1.28 -2.82 -0.69
CA THR A 155 1.32 -4.29 -0.64
C THR A 155 2.76 -4.80 -0.51
N SER A 156 3.73 -3.90 -0.34
CA SER A 156 5.13 -4.20 -0.20
C SER A 156 5.40 -4.93 1.11
N PHE A 157 6.15 -6.02 1.01
CA PHE A 157 6.50 -6.85 2.15
C PHE A 157 7.39 -6.12 3.18
N TYR A 158 8.13 -5.09 2.72
CA TYR A 158 9.07 -4.32 3.55
C TYR A 158 8.42 -3.25 4.42
N SER A 159 7.14 -2.93 4.21
CA SER A 159 6.41 -2.09 5.17
C SER A 159 6.39 -2.80 6.53
N ALA A 160 6.81 -2.12 7.59
CA ALA A 160 6.91 -2.69 8.93
C ALA A 160 5.57 -3.30 9.40
N GLN A 161 4.45 -2.70 8.98
CA GLN A 161 3.12 -3.21 9.25
C GLN A 161 2.83 -4.52 8.51
N ASN A 162 3.26 -4.64 7.25
CA ASN A 162 3.12 -5.87 6.45
C ASN A 162 3.99 -7.01 6.98
N PHE A 163 5.22 -6.69 7.41
CA PHE A 163 6.08 -7.65 8.07
C PHE A 163 5.42 -8.17 9.36
N ILE A 164 4.93 -7.29 10.24
CA ILE A 164 4.27 -7.71 11.48
C ILE A 164 3.03 -8.58 11.21
N ASN A 165 2.15 -8.13 10.31
CA ASN A 165 0.89 -8.82 10.00
C ASN A 165 1.08 -10.18 9.30
N GLN A 166 2.15 -10.36 8.51
CA GLN A 166 2.43 -11.65 7.86
C GLN A 166 3.38 -12.55 8.64
N PHE A 167 4.44 -11.99 9.21
CA PHE A 167 5.47 -12.79 9.86
C PHE A 167 5.07 -13.17 11.27
N ILE A 168 4.49 -12.32 12.11
CA ILE A 168 4.19 -12.73 13.50
C ILE A 168 3.17 -13.88 13.58
N PRO A 169 2.03 -13.85 12.85
CA PRO A 169 1.07 -14.95 12.91
C PRO A 169 1.60 -16.26 12.30
N ASN A 170 2.49 -16.18 11.31
CA ASN A 170 3.06 -17.37 10.65
C ASN A 170 4.39 -17.84 11.28
N LEU A 171 5.14 -16.97 11.98
CA LEU A 171 6.29 -17.37 12.80
C LEU A 171 5.86 -18.06 14.07
N CYS A 172 4.71 -17.75 14.66
CA CYS A 172 4.31 -18.41 15.90
C CYS A 172 4.20 -19.95 15.72
N PRO A 173 3.63 -20.45 14.60
CA PRO A 173 3.76 -21.85 14.20
C PRO A 173 5.20 -22.22 13.77
N LEU A 174 5.85 -21.50 12.85
CA LEU A 174 7.16 -21.90 12.32
C LEU A 174 8.28 -21.92 13.39
N ALA A 175 8.27 -21.02 14.37
CA ALA A 175 9.23 -20.99 15.48
C ALA A 175 9.05 -22.16 16.44
N VAL A 176 7.87 -22.80 16.46
CA VAL A 176 7.61 -24.04 17.20
C VAL A 176 7.89 -25.26 16.31
N PHE A 177 7.43 -25.24 15.06
CA PHE A 177 7.56 -26.36 14.12
C PHE A 177 8.96 -26.53 13.54
N VAL A 178 9.73 -25.47 13.28
CA VAL A 178 11.08 -25.57 12.72
C VAL A 178 12.04 -26.27 13.70
N PRO A 179 12.10 -25.90 15.00
CA PRO A 179 12.89 -26.66 15.97
C PRO A 179 12.41 -28.11 16.08
N ILE A 180 11.10 -28.36 16.09
CA ILE A 180 10.55 -29.73 16.16
C ILE A 180 10.94 -30.54 14.91
N ILE A 181 10.85 -29.98 13.71
CA ILE A 181 11.22 -30.65 12.45
C ILE A 181 12.73 -30.90 12.40
N LEU A 182 13.55 -29.95 12.87
CA LEU A 182 15.01 -30.11 12.94
C LEU A 182 15.41 -31.16 13.98
N ILE A 183 14.78 -31.16 15.17
CA ILE A 183 15.01 -32.15 16.23
C ILE A 183 14.55 -33.54 15.77
N PHE A 184 13.39 -33.64 15.13
CA PHE A 184 12.84 -34.89 14.62
C PHE A 184 13.66 -35.42 13.44
N GLY A 185 14.08 -34.55 12.52
CA GLY A 185 14.98 -34.89 11.42
C GLY A 185 16.36 -35.36 11.92
N TYR A 186 16.94 -34.67 12.90
CA TYR A 186 18.18 -35.08 13.55
C TYR A 186 18.03 -36.41 14.29
N GLY A 187 16.92 -36.62 14.99
CA GLY A 187 16.59 -37.86 15.69
C GLY A 187 16.48 -39.06 14.74
N ILE A 188 15.77 -38.89 13.61
CA ILE A 188 15.67 -39.91 12.56
C ILE A 188 17.04 -40.21 11.95
N MET A 189 17.84 -39.18 11.65
CA MET A 189 19.19 -39.37 11.10
C MET A 189 20.10 -40.15 12.06
N ARG A 190 20.06 -39.85 13.36
CA ARG A 190 20.81 -40.59 14.39
C ARG A 190 20.32 -42.03 14.55
N LEU A 191 19.01 -42.26 14.55
CA LEU A 191 18.42 -43.61 14.63
C LEU A 191 18.83 -44.48 13.42
N LEU A 192 18.81 -43.92 12.21
CA LEU A 192 19.19 -44.63 10.99
C LEU A 192 20.69 -44.89 10.90
N ALA A 193 21.52 -44.00 11.46
CA ALA A 193 22.96 -44.22 11.59
C ALA A 193 23.28 -45.38 12.55
N VAL A 194 22.52 -45.56 13.62
CA VAL A 194 22.66 -46.68 14.57
C VAL A 194 22.22 -48.01 13.95
N LEU A 195 21.25 -48.00 13.04
CA LEU A 195 20.75 -49.20 12.35
C LEU A 195 21.60 -49.62 11.13
N GLU A 196 22.76 -49.01 10.90
CA GLU A 196 23.65 -49.21 9.74
C GLU A 196 22.96 -49.11 8.36
N LYS A 197 21.79 -48.47 8.28
CA LYS A 197 21.04 -48.31 7.02
C LYS A 197 21.53 -47.09 6.26
N GLN A 198 22.74 -47.18 5.69
CA GLN A 198 23.37 -46.08 4.95
C GLN A 198 22.48 -45.51 3.84
N HIS A 199 21.69 -46.36 3.16
CA HIS A 199 20.72 -45.92 2.13
C HIS A 199 19.60 -45.02 2.68
N ALA A 200 19.17 -45.20 3.93
CA ALA A 200 18.08 -44.41 4.52
C ALA A 200 18.51 -42.98 4.91
N ILE A 201 19.81 -42.77 5.15
CA ILE A 201 20.38 -41.44 5.39
C ILE A 201 20.31 -40.60 4.10
N TRP A 202 20.71 -41.18 2.96
CA TRP A 202 20.66 -40.51 1.66
C TRP A 202 19.24 -40.14 1.22
N VAL A 203 18.24 -40.99 1.50
CA VAL A 203 16.83 -40.70 1.21
C VAL A 203 16.31 -39.51 2.04
N ASN A 204 16.62 -39.46 3.34
CA ASN A 204 16.21 -38.33 4.19
C ASN A 204 16.92 -37.03 3.85
N LEU A 205 18.21 -37.08 3.50
CA LEU A 205 18.94 -35.91 3.00
C LEU A 205 18.32 -35.39 1.70
N GLY A 206 17.94 -36.30 0.78
CA GLY A 206 17.23 -35.96 -0.45
C GLY A 206 15.89 -35.27 -0.19
N LEU A 207 15.07 -35.81 0.72
CA LEU A 207 13.79 -35.20 1.12
C LEU A 207 13.98 -33.82 1.77
N PHE A 208 15.00 -33.65 2.61
CA PHE A 208 15.33 -32.37 3.23
C PHE A 208 15.73 -31.32 2.20
N VAL A 209 16.59 -31.69 1.23
CA VAL A 209 16.97 -30.83 0.11
C VAL A 209 15.75 -30.46 -0.73
N VAL A 210 14.88 -31.41 -1.07
CA VAL A 210 13.64 -31.14 -1.84
C VAL A 210 12.73 -30.17 -1.08
N PHE A 211 12.54 -30.36 0.23
CA PHE A 211 11.76 -29.44 1.06
C PHE A 211 12.35 -28.03 1.06
N PHE A 212 13.67 -27.90 1.24
CA PHE A 212 14.35 -26.60 1.26
C PHE A 212 14.29 -25.91 -0.11
N VAL A 213 14.41 -26.68 -1.20
CA VAL A 213 14.24 -26.17 -2.57
C VAL A 213 12.81 -25.68 -2.78
N LEU A 214 11.78 -26.41 -2.34
CA LEU A 214 10.39 -25.95 -2.42
C LEU A 214 10.13 -24.68 -1.59
N LEU A 215 10.74 -24.59 -0.40
CA LEU A 215 10.68 -23.41 0.46
C LEU A 215 11.36 -22.20 -0.21
N ILE A 216 12.56 -22.39 -0.79
CA ILE A 216 13.27 -21.36 -1.56
C ILE A 216 12.46 -20.94 -2.80
N ILE A 217 11.88 -21.88 -3.54
CA ILE A 217 11.01 -21.57 -4.70
C ILE A 217 9.79 -20.75 -4.24
N GLY A 218 9.16 -21.11 -3.12
CA GLY A 218 8.08 -20.36 -2.51
C GLY A 218 8.47 -18.93 -2.15
N LEU A 219 9.63 -18.76 -1.50
CA LEU A 219 10.20 -17.44 -1.17
C LEU A 219 10.51 -16.63 -2.43
N ILE A 220 11.20 -17.22 -3.43
CA ILE A 220 11.50 -16.57 -4.71
C ILE A 220 10.20 -16.12 -5.40
N LYS A 221 9.17 -16.97 -5.41
CA LYS A 221 7.87 -16.62 -6.00
C LYS A 221 7.20 -15.46 -5.27
N GLN A 222 7.37 -15.35 -3.95
CA GLN A 222 6.89 -14.23 -3.15
C GLN A 222 7.66 -12.94 -3.47
N PHE A 223 8.99 -12.99 -3.53
CA PHE A 223 9.85 -11.84 -3.83
C PHE A 223 9.78 -11.36 -5.29
N ARG A 224 9.31 -12.19 -6.22
CA ARG A 224 9.11 -11.79 -7.64
C ARG A 224 7.83 -11.01 -7.90
N ARG A 225 6.91 -10.89 -6.93
CA ARG A 225 5.68 -10.10 -7.11
C ARG A 225 6.03 -8.61 -7.01
N VAL A 226 5.65 -7.83 -8.02
CA VAL A 226 5.79 -6.37 -7.98
C VAL A 226 4.75 -5.81 -7.01
N PRO A 227 5.16 -5.08 -5.95
CA PRO A 227 4.21 -4.53 -5.02
C PRO A 227 3.37 -3.44 -5.69
N PHE A 228 2.07 -3.47 -5.44
CA PHE A 228 1.23 -2.29 -5.57
C PHE A 228 1.58 -1.28 -4.47
N ARG A 229 1.85 -0.04 -4.91
CA ARG A 229 1.94 1.18 -4.12
C ARG A 229 1.16 2.26 -4.85
N GLY A 230 0.17 2.85 -4.21
CA GLY A 230 -0.72 3.81 -4.84
C GLY A 230 -2.00 4.03 -4.04
N VAL A 231 -3.09 4.37 -4.72
CA VAL A 231 -4.36 4.73 -4.05
C VAL A 231 -5.55 3.97 -4.62
N PHE A 232 -6.52 3.69 -3.74
CA PHE A 232 -7.89 3.41 -4.13
C PHE A 232 -8.69 4.69 -4.04
N VAL A 233 -9.41 5.01 -5.11
CA VAL A 233 -10.31 6.15 -5.14
C VAL A 233 -11.71 5.60 -5.38
N GLU A 234 -12.60 5.85 -4.43
CA GLU A 234 -14.00 5.48 -4.48
C GLU A 234 -14.86 6.71 -4.65
N PHE A 235 -15.81 6.64 -5.57
CA PHE A 235 -16.82 7.66 -5.72
C PHE A 235 -18.21 7.03 -5.67
N ASP A 236 -19.11 7.69 -4.97
CA ASP A 236 -20.54 7.39 -5.06
C ASP A 236 -21.04 7.80 -6.45
N MET A 237 -21.75 6.90 -7.10
CA MET A 237 -22.36 7.12 -8.40
C MET A 237 -23.83 7.47 -8.22
N ASN A 238 -24.38 8.33 -9.09
CA ASN A 238 -25.82 8.65 -9.09
C ASN A 238 -26.71 7.49 -9.61
N LYS A 239 -26.13 6.33 -9.91
CA LYS A 239 -26.81 5.13 -10.40
C LYS A 239 -26.45 3.94 -9.53
N ASN A 240 -27.46 3.17 -9.12
CA ASN A 240 -27.24 1.84 -8.55
C ASN A 240 -26.95 0.85 -9.68
N PHE A 241 -25.92 0.02 -9.47
CA PHE A 241 -25.53 -1.02 -10.42
C PHE A 241 -26.18 -2.34 -10.03
N GLU A 242 -26.84 -3.01 -10.97
CA GLU A 242 -27.36 -4.36 -10.77
C GLU A 242 -26.29 -5.43 -11.01
N GLY A 243 -25.35 -5.12 -11.91
CA GLY A 243 -24.21 -5.95 -12.25
C GLY A 243 -22.91 -5.49 -11.60
N HIS A 244 -21.89 -6.31 -11.78
CA HIS A 244 -20.51 -6.04 -11.41
C HIS A 244 -19.66 -6.03 -12.67
N THR A 245 -19.20 -4.84 -13.04
CA THR A 245 -18.29 -4.62 -14.17
C THR A 245 -16.91 -4.23 -13.65
N PHE A 246 -15.84 -4.80 -14.19
CA PHE A 246 -14.47 -4.43 -13.83
C PHE A 246 -13.54 -4.46 -15.04
N LEU A 247 -12.50 -3.64 -14.98
CA LEU A 247 -11.51 -3.50 -16.03
C LEU A 247 -10.10 -3.38 -15.47
N PHE A 248 -9.16 -4.01 -16.18
CA PHE A 248 -7.75 -4.06 -15.82
C PHE A 248 -6.88 -4.18 -17.08
N GLU A 249 -5.58 -3.98 -16.93
CA GLU A 249 -4.65 -3.94 -18.05
C GLU A 249 -4.61 -5.27 -18.84
N ASN A 250 -4.60 -5.16 -20.17
CA ASN A 250 -4.41 -6.28 -21.10
C ASN A 250 -2.91 -6.58 -21.28
N ALA A 251 -2.22 -6.85 -20.17
CA ALA A 251 -0.82 -7.25 -20.19
C ALA A 251 -0.64 -8.56 -19.43
N GLN A 252 0.29 -9.40 -19.87
CA GLN A 252 0.80 -10.51 -19.07
C GLN A 252 1.67 -9.95 -17.94
N THR A 253 1.05 -9.29 -16.96
CA THR A 253 1.74 -8.93 -15.73
C THR A 253 1.81 -10.17 -14.84
N ASN A 254 2.81 -10.25 -13.95
CA ASN A 254 2.91 -11.28 -12.91
C ASN A 254 1.73 -11.24 -11.89
N HIS A 255 0.69 -10.44 -12.16
CA HIS A 255 -0.46 -10.14 -11.31
C HIS A 255 -1.78 -10.40 -12.05
N SER A 256 -1.89 -11.54 -12.75
CA SER A 256 -3.11 -11.91 -13.46
C SER A 256 -4.30 -11.95 -12.48
N ILE A 257 -5.29 -11.10 -12.69
CA ILE A 257 -6.56 -11.10 -11.93
C ILE A 257 -7.21 -12.49 -12.07
N LYS A 258 -7.56 -13.11 -10.94
CA LYS A 258 -8.27 -14.39 -10.91
C LYS A 258 -9.74 -14.15 -10.61
N PHE A 259 -10.64 -14.54 -11.51
CA PHE A 259 -12.07 -14.36 -11.30
C PHE A 259 -12.85 -15.53 -11.89
N ASN A 260 -14.13 -15.62 -11.55
CA ASN A 260 -14.99 -16.67 -12.08
C ASN A 260 -15.40 -16.35 -13.54
N HIS A 261 -14.72 -16.98 -14.50
CA HIS A 261 -15.00 -16.86 -15.93
C HIS A 261 -16.39 -17.39 -16.33
N SER A 262 -17.04 -18.25 -15.53
CA SER A 262 -18.41 -18.68 -15.81
C SER A 262 -19.45 -17.61 -15.46
N LYS A 263 -19.12 -16.73 -14.50
CA LYS A 263 -19.99 -15.64 -14.07
C LYS A 263 -19.75 -14.36 -14.87
N PHE A 264 -18.49 -14.03 -15.13
CA PHE A 264 -18.12 -12.77 -15.76
C PHE A 264 -17.67 -12.99 -17.20
N GLN A 265 -18.42 -12.40 -18.13
CA GLN A 265 -18.16 -12.47 -19.57
C GLN A 265 -17.33 -11.27 -20.02
N GLU A 266 -16.49 -11.48 -21.03
CA GLU A 266 -15.70 -10.39 -21.60
C GLU A 266 -16.60 -9.41 -22.36
N VAL A 267 -16.46 -8.11 -22.07
CA VAL A 267 -17.17 -7.04 -22.76
C VAL A 267 -16.23 -6.40 -23.77
N LYS A 268 -16.54 -6.54 -25.06
CA LYS A 268 -15.86 -5.82 -26.14
C LYS A 268 -16.59 -4.51 -26.43
N LEU A 269 -15.83 -3.40 -26.37
CA LEU A 269 -16.30 -2.05 -26.69
C LEU A 269 -15.89 -1.69 -28.12
N GLU A 270 -16.49 -0.62 -28.66
CA GLU A 270 -16.22 -0.10 -30.00
C GLU A 270 -14.81 0.49 -30.14
N ASP A 271 -14.27 1.07 -29.05
CA ASP A 271 -12.89 1.58 -29.01
C ASP A 271 -11.89 0.41 -28.99
N SER A 272 -11.40 0.05 -30.18
CA SER A 272 -10.41 -1.01 -30.37
C SER A 272 -9.05 -0.71 -29.74
N GLU A 273 -8.65 0.57 -29.62
CA GLU A 273 -7.40 0.95 -28.98
C GLU A 273 -7.47 0.74 -27.47
N PHE A 274 -8.63 1.06 -26.88
CA PHE A 274 -8.89 0.79 -25.47
C PHE A 274 -8.89 -0.72 -25.19
N CYS A 275 -9.57 -1.52 -26.01
CA CYS A 275 -9.61 -2.98 -25.85
C CYS A 275 -8.25 -3.67 -26.07
N LYS A 276 -7.32 -3.04 -26.79
CA LYS A 276 -5.92 -3.51 -26.86
C LYS A 276 -5.19 -3.31 -25.53
N LYS A 277 -5.49 -2.22 -24.82
CA LYS A 277 -4.82 -1.83 -23.57
C LYS A 277 -5.49 -2.40 -22.31
N TYR A 278 -6.80 -2.68 -22.36
CA TYR A 278 -7.60 -3.10 -21.21
C TYR A 278 -8.49 -4.29 -21.55
N LYS A 279 -8.66 -5.20 -20.59
CA LYS A 279 -9.70 -6.22 -20.61
C LYS A 279 -10.82 -5.80 -19.69
N ILE A 280 -12.06 -6.04 -20.12
CA ILE A 280 -13.27 -5.66 -19.40
C ILE A 280 -14.10 -6.92 -19.23
N TYR A 281 -14.60 -7.14 -18.02
CA TYR A 281 -15.45 -8.26 -17.69
C TYR A 281 -16.67 -7.78 -16.90
N SER A 282 -17.83 -8.40 -17.16
CA SER A 282 -19.08 -8.08 -16.47
C SER A 282 -20.01 -9.29 -16.41
N ASP A 283 -20.85 -9.35 -15.39
CA ASP A 283 -22.02 -10.24 -15.33
C ASP A 283 -23.28 -9.60 -15.93
N ASN A 284 -23.23 -8.31 -16.30
CA ASN A 284 -24.27 -7.59 -17.04
C ASN A 284 -23.66 -6.77 -18.19
N GLN A 285 -23.66 -7.37 -19.39
CA GLN A 285 -23.07 -6.77 -20.60
C GLN A 285 -23.73 -5.47 -21.05
N VAL A 286 -25.03 -5.30 -20.81
CA VAL A 286 -25.78 -4.09 -21.21
C VAL A 286 -25.41 -2.95 -20.28
N GLU A 287 -25.45 -3.18 -18.97
CA GLU A 287 -25.05 -2.18 -17.98
C GLU A 287 -23.58 -1.78 -18.11
N ALA A 288 -22.69 -2.74 -18.42
CA ALA A 288 -21.28 -2.45 -18.66
C ALA A 288 -21.07 -1.42 -19.78
N ARG A 289 -21.79 -1.54 -20.91
CA ARG A 289 -21.70 -0.59 -22.03
C ARG A 289 -22.34 0.75 -21.71
N TYR A 290 -23.36 0.75 -20.87
CA TYR A 290 -23.99 1.97 -20.39
C TYR A 290 -23.04 2.80 -19.51
N VAL A 291 -22.25 2.17 -18.63
CA VAL A 291 -21.30 2.89 -17.76
C VAL A 291 -19.98 3.22 -18.48
N LEU A 292 -19.52 2.33 -19.36
CA LEU A 292 -18.29 2.50 -20.15
C LEU A 292 -18.55 3.25 -21.47
N THR A 293 -19.16 4.43 -21.36
CA THR A 293 -19.36 5.32 -22.53
C THR A 293 -18.01 5.74 -23.12
N THR A 294 -17.97 6.10 -24.41
CA THR A 294 -16.78 6.68 -25.07
C THR A 294 -16.20 7.84 -24.26
N ALA A 295 -17.08 8.68 -23.71
CA ALA A 295 -16.68 9.82 -22.90
C ALA A 295 -16.01 9.38 -21.58
N PHE A 296 -16.49 8.32 -20.92
CA PHE A 296 -15.82 7.74 -19.75
C PHE A 296 -14.44 7.18 -20.13
N ILE A 297 -14.35 6.43 -21.22
CA ILE A 297 -13.11 5.79 -21.69
C ILE A 297 -12.01 6.83 -21.95
N GLU A 298 -12.31 7.93 -22.65
CA GLU A 298 -11.35 9.00 -22.88
C GLU A 298 -10.80 9.57 -21.57
N ARG A 299 -11.68 9.76 -20.59
CA ARG A 299 -11.34 10.37 -19.30
C ARG A 299 -10.54 9.40 -18.44
N PHE A 300 -10.88 8.11 -18.51
CA PHE A 300 -10.10 7.03 -17.91
C PHE A 300 -8.69 6.92 -18.52
N LYS A 301 -8.55 7.09 -19.85
CA LYS A 301 -7.23 7.14 -20.53
C LYS A 301 -6.39 8.32 -20.03
N ASN A 302 -6.99 9.51 -19.93
CA ASN A 302 -6.32 10.73 -19.46
C ASN A 302 -5.86 10.62 -17.99
N MET A 303 -6.63 9.95 -17.14
CA MET A 303 -6.29 9.73 -15.74
C MET A 303 -4.94 9.00 -15.56
N ARG A 304 -4.62 8.02 -16.41
CA ARG A 304 -3.32 7.33 -16.34
C ARG A 304 -2.15 8.28 -16.52
N THR A 305 -2.29 9.21 -17.44
CA THR A 305 -1.27 10.21 -17.76
C THR A 305 -1.11 11.22 -16.64
N ALA A 306 -2.22 11.76 -16.11
CA ALA A 306 -2.21 12.76 -15.03
C ALA A 306 -1.48 12.24 -13.77
N PHE A 307 -1.77 11.01 -13.37
CA PHE A 307 -1.16 10.40 -12.18
C PHE A 307 0.23 9.82 -12.40
N LYS A 308 0.76 9.87 -13.63
CA LYS A 308 1.96 9.12 -14.04
C LYS A 308 1.87 7.65 -13.60
N ALA A 309 0.66 7.08 -13.65
CA ALA A 309 0.37 5.77 -13.08
C ALA A 309 0.92 4.67 -14.00
N LYS A 310 1.60 3.69 -13.39
CA LYS A 310 2.10 2.50 -14.09
C LYS A 310 0.94 1.71 -14.70
N TYR A 311 -0.15 1.54 -13.94
CA TYR A 311 -1.41 1.01 -14.43
C TYR A 311 -2.58 1.54 -13.59
N ILE A 312 -3.79 1.40 -14.15
CA ILE A 312 -5.05 1.75 -13.50
C ILE A 312 -6.02 0.59 -13.68
N ARG A 313 -6.78 0.27 -12.65
CA ARG A 313 -7.90 -0.68 -12.70
C ARG A 313 -9.15 -0.02 -12.13
N ALA A 314 -10.32 -0.46 -12.54
CA ALA A 314 -11.57 0.05 -11.99
C ALA A 314 -12.64 -1.03 -11.90
N ALA A 315 -13.54 -0.87 -10.94
CA ALA A 315 -14.72 -1.69 -10.76
C ALA A 315 -15.95 -0.81 -10.51
N PHE A 316 -17.07 -1.19 -11.10
CA PHE A 316 -18.39 -0.62 -10.89
C PHE A 316 -19.23 -1.66 -10.17
N LYS A 317 -19.71 -1.31 -8.98
CA LYS A 317 -20.51 -2.21 -8.14
C LYS A 317 -21.21 -1.44 -7.03
N ASP A 318 -22.41 -1.87 -6.64
CA ASP A 318 -23.13 -1.39 -5.46
C ASP A 318 -23.27 0.15 -5.40
N GLY A 319 -23.53 0.78 -6.56
CA GLY A 319 -23.67 2.23 -6.68
C GLY A 319 -22.37 3.02 -6.57
N LYS A 320 -21.21 2.36 -6.67
CA LYS A 320 -19.89 2.97 -6.57
C LYS A 320 -18.99 2.63 -7.74
N ILE A 321 -18.08 3.55 -8.06
CA ILE A 321 -16.89 3.26 -8.85
C ILE A 321 -15.68 3.26 -7.92
N THR A 322 -14.92 2.17 -7.93
CA THR A 322 -13.65 2.04 -7.21
C THR A 322 -12.52 1.93 -8.22
N ILE A 323 -11.55 2.82 -8.13
CA ILE A 323 -10.40 2.92 -9.03
C ILE A 323 -9.13 2.62 -8.24
N ALA A 324 -8.35 1.64 -8.67
CA ALA A 324 -7.02 1.36 -8.14
C ALA A 324 -5.95 1.97 -9.06
N LEU A 325 -5.20 2.95 -8.53
CA LEU A 325 -4.17 3.71 -9.23
C LEU A 325 -2.79 3.28 -8.73
N HIS A 326 -2.00 2.61 -9.56
CA HIS A 326 -0.64 2.21 -9.19
C HIS A 326 0.38 3.27 -9.59
N ALA A 327 0.78 4.12 -8.63
CA ALA A 327 1.82 5.13 -8.84
C ALA A 327 3.25 4.56 -8.66
N GLY A 328 3.41 3.49 -7.86
CA GLY A 328 4.71 2.88 -7.58
C GLY A 328 5.58 3.66 -6.60
N ARG A 329 4.98 4.58 -5.85
CA ARG A 329 5.57 5.46 -4.83
C ARG A 329 4.54 5.70 -3.72
N ASP A 330 4.99 6.21 -2.57
CA ASP A 330 4.09 6.79 -1.57
C ASP A 330 3.35 7.98 -2.16
N LEU A 331 2.08 8.09 -1.80
CA LEU A 331 1.25 9.25 -2.06
C LEU A 331 0.91 9.90 -0.70
N PHE A 332 0.57 11.17 -0.72
CA PHE A 332 0.21 11.93 0.48
C PHE A 332 1.29 12.07 1.56
N ALA A 333 2.56 11.91 1.17
CA ALA A 333 3.68 12.16 2.06
C ALA A 333 3.78 13.66 2.38
N MET A 334 3.73 13.99 3.68
CA MET A 334 4.04 15.34 4.15
C MET A 334 5.50 15.47 4.57
N ALA A 335 6.18 14.35 4.82
CA ALA A 335 7.53 14.37 5.35
C ALA A 335 8.31 13.08 5.09
N ASN A 336 9.30 13.10 4.18
CA ASN A 336 10.10 11.90 3.89
C ASN A 336 11.28 11.73 4.86
N LEU A 337 11.54 10.52 5.39
CA LEU A 337 12.65 10.23 6.32
C LEU A 337 14.04 10.62 5.78
N SER A 338 14.23 10.61 4.47
CA SER A 338 15.53 10.84 3.82
C SER A 338 15.73 12.26 3.27
N LYS A 339 14.70 13.13 3.29
CA LYS A 339 14.76 14.47 2.71
C LYS A 339 14.02 15.47 3.61
N ASP A 340 14.60 16.65 3.79
CA ASP A 340 13.94 17.74 4.52
C ASP A 340 12.64 18.12 3.80
N SER A 341 11.53 18.25 4.55
CA SER A 341 10.27 18.71 3.96
C SER A 341 10.40 20.18 3.59
N ASP A 342 9.95 20.55 2.41
CA ASP A 342 10.03 21.91 1.88
C ASP A 342 8.72 22.28 1.16
N SER A 343 8.66 23.50 0.63
CA SER A 343 7.49 23.96 -0.14
C SER A 343 7.17 23.05 -1.34
N ASN A 344 8.16 22.38 -1.92
CA ASN A 344 7.94 21.44 -3.02
C ASN A 344 7.19 20.20 -2.54
N THR A 345 7.50 19.69 -1.34
CA THR A 345 6.79 18.54 -0.75
C THR A 345 5.29 18.82 -0.61
N PHE A 346 4.92 20.02 -0.16
CA PHE A 346 3.51 20.44 -0.06
C PHE A 346 2.88 20.71 -1.43
N SER A 347 3.66 21.19 -2.39
CA SER A 347 3.19 21.38 -3.77
C SER A 347 2.91 20.03 -4.44
N GLU A 348 3.76 19.03 -4.22
CA GLU A 348 3.56 17.65 -4.69
C GLU A 348 2.31 17.03 -4.07
N LEU A 349 2.15 17.11 -2.75
CA LEU A 349 0.94 16.68 -2.05
C LEU A 349 -0.32 17.37 -2.58
N PHE A 350 -0.23 18.69 -2.82
CA PHE A 350 -1.32 19.47 -3.38
C PHE A 350 -1.71 18.98 -4.77
N ASP A 351 -0.72 18.81 -5.65
CA ASP A 351 -0.94 18.34 -7.02
C ASP A 351 -1.50 16.91 -7.04
N GLU A 352 -1.10 16.05 -6.09
CA GLU A 352 -1.65 14.70 -5.93
C GLU A 352 -3.14 14.69 -5.58
N ILE A 353 -3.54 15.45 -4.56
CA ILE A 353 -4.94 15.55 -4.15
C ILE A 353 -5.75 16.26 -5.25
N LEU A 354 -5.22 17.35 -5.82
CA LEU A 354 -5.87 18.05 -6.92
C LEU A 354 -6.13 17.12 -8.10
N SER A 355 -5.15 16.28 -8.49
CA SER A 355 -5.33 15.30 -9.56
C SER A 355 -6.48 14.33 -9.28
N ILE A 356 -6.73 13.98 -8.00
CA ILE A 356 -7.84 13.09 -7.61
C ILE A 356 -9.17 13.83 -7.64
N LEU A 357 -9.20 15.07 -7.17
CA LEU A 357 -10.40 15.90 -7.24
C LEU A 357 -10.79 16.20 -8.69
N GLU A 358 -9.82 16.42 -9.56
CA GLU A 358 -10.01 16.53 -11.01
C GLU A 358 -10.64 15.25 -11.59
N LEU A 359 -10.50 14.07 -10.96
CA LEU A 359 -11.22 12.86 -11.41
C LEU A 359 -12.72 12.98 -11.25
N ILE A 360 -13.21 13.67 -10.23
CA ILE A 360 -14.65 13.86 -10.03
C ILE A 360 -15.23 14.61 -11.23
N GLU A 361 -14.50 15.63 -11.68
CA GLU A 361 -14.86 16.46 -12.84
C GLU A 361 -14.67 15.72 -14.14
N ALA A 362 -13.51 15.07 -14.32
CA ALA A 362 -13.24 14.27 -15.51
C ALA A 362 -14.34 13.22 -15.62
N LEU A 363 -14.64 12.44 -14.60
CA LEU A 363 -15.65 11.40 -14.69
C LEU A 363 -17.10 11.94 -14.76
N LYS A 364 -17.32 13.26 -14.61
CA LYS A 364 -18.62 13.93 -14.59
C LYS A 364 -19.58 13.36 -13.55
N LEU A 365 -19.04 12.94 -12.40
CA LEU A 365 -19.83 12.27 -11.36
C LEU A 365 -20.83 13.22 -10.67
N ASN A 366 -20.55 14.52 -10.72
CA ASN A 366 -21.39 15.58 -10.17
C ASN A 366 -22.59 15.92 -11.05
N GLN A 367 -22.61 15.48 -12.32
CA GLN A 367 -23.75 15.72 -13.19
C GLN A 367 -24.81 14.67 -12.90
N ARG A 368 -26.03 15.10 -12.55
CA ARG A 368 -27.25 14.36 -12.89
C ARG A 368 -27.36 14.42 -14.41
N ILE A 369 -26.48 13.73 -15.12
CA ILE A 369 -26.88 13.16 -16.40
C ILE A 369 -28.22 12.49 -16.09
N GLY A 370 -29.28 12.85 -16.82
CA GLY A 370 -30.62 12.30 -16.64
C GLY A 370 -30.58 10.81 -16.96
N LEU A 371 -29.96 10.06 -16.05
CA LEU A 371 -29.63 8.65 -16.03
C LEU A 371 -30.69 7.93 -15.20
#